data_AF-A0A3E0M7I5-F1
#
_entry.id   AF-A0A3E0M7I5-F1
#
_cell.length_a   1.000
_cell.length_b   1.000
_cell.length_c   1.000
_cell.angle_alpha   90.00
_cell.angle_beta   90.00
_cell.angle_gamma   90.00
#
_symmetry.space_group_name_H-M   'P 1'
#
loop_
_entity.id
_entity.type
_entity.pdbx_description
1 polymer ?
#
loop_
_entity_poly.entity_id
_entity_poly.type
_entity_poly.pdbx_seq_one_letter_code
_entity_poly.pdbx_strand_id
1 'polypeptide(L)'
;MRNITKPTTAQCNLAIYTLFLLWEPKYISCVRLAQIMGNLSHDSVNRFLWRENYTSKDLFDEVAPQIELEGGTISTDDMVIDKPYSHPAKAELIDYFYWW
;
A
#
# COMPACT_ATOMS: atom_id res chain seq x y z
N MET A 1 -13.48 0.40 -11.80
CA MET A 1 -14.07 -0.40 -10.71
C MET A 1 -13.60 -1.85 -10.88
N ARG A 2 -12.99 -2.44 -9.84
CA ARG A 2 -12.43 -3.80 -9.87
C ARG A 2 -13.50 -4.85 -10.17
N ASN A 3 -13.19 -5.82 -11.03
CA ASN A 3 -13.98 -7.04 -11.18
C ASN A 3 -13.54 -8.08 -10.15
N ILE A 4 -14.39 -8.34 -9.15
CA ILE A 4 -14.14 -9.35 -8.13
C ILE A 4 -14.34 -10.73 -8.74
N THR A 5 -13.30 -11.55 -8.74
CA THR A 5 -13.32 -12.88 -9.40
C THR A 5 -13.63 -14.02 -8.43
N LYS A 6 -13.44 -13.79 -7.12
CA LYS A 6 -13.63 -14.80 -6.07
C LYS A 6 -14.49 -14.26 -4.93
N PRO A 7 -15.44 -15.05 -4.40
CA PRO A 7 -16.27 -14.64 -3.28
C PRO A 7 -15.42 -14.35 -2.02
N THR A 8 -15.91 -13.45 -1.16
CA THR A 8 -15.19 -13.06 0.06
C THR A 8 -15.43 -14.04 1.20
N THR A 9 -14.36 -14.62 1.72
CA THR A 9 -14.33 -15.37 2.98
C THR A 9 -13.50 -14.67 4.06
N ALA A 10 -12.87 -13.55 3.70
CA ALA A 10 -12.13 -12.70 4.62
C ALA A 10 -13.04 -11.64 5.24
N GLN A 11 -12.84 -11.38 6.53
CA GLN A 11 -13.41 -10.24 7.26
C GLN A 11 -12.66 -8.93 6.92
N CYS A 12 -11.41 -9.03 6.48
CA CYS A 12 -10.64 -7.90 5.97
C CYS A 12 -11.14 -7.47 4.59
N ASN A 13 -11.16 -6.15 4.34
CA ASN A 13 -11.56 -5.56 3.06
C ASN A 13 -10.58 -4.44 2.64
N LEU A 14 -10.78 -3.91 1.42
CA LEU A 14 -9.88 -2.93 0.82
C LEU A 14 -9.83 -1.62 1.60
N ALA A 15 -10.98 -1.12 2.07
CA ALA A 15 -11.05 0.09 2.89
C ALA A 15 -10.23 -0.04 4.19
N ILE A 16 -10.43 -1.13 4.94
CA ILE A 16 -9.70 -1.40 6.19
C ILE A 16 -8.20 -1.48 5.93
N TYR A 17 -7.80 -2.22 4.90
CA TYR A 17 -6.39 -2.40 4.57
C TYR A 17 -5.73 -1.08 4.12
N THR A 18 -6.45 -0.26 3.35
CA THR A 18 -5.96 1.04 2.88
C THR A 18 -5.79 2.02 4.04
N LEU A 19 -6.77 2.09 4.95
CA LEU A 19 -6.67 2.90 6.17
C LEU A 19 -5.51 2.44 7.06
N PHE A 20 -5.30 1.13 7.18
CA PHE A 20 -4.17 0.60 7.93
C PHE A 20 -2.82 1.04 7.38
N LEU A 21 -2.64 1.00 6.04
CA LEU A 21 -1.41 1.46 5.40
C LEU A 21 -1.17 2.96 5.59
N LEU A 22 -2.23 3.77 5.62
CA LEU A 22 -2.12 5.20 5.91
C LEU A 22 -1.76 5.47 7.37
N TRP A 23 -2.22 4.62 8.29
CA TRP A 23 -2.05 4.82 9.73
C TRP A 23 -0.72 4.28 10.27
N GLU A 24 -0.27 3.10 9.84
CA GLU A 24 0.94 2.43 10.35
C GLU A 24 1.96 2.22 9.21
N PRO A 25 2.76 3.24 8.84
CA PRO A 25 3.75 3.12 7.79
C PRO A 25 5.01 2.33 8.21
N LYS A 26 5.25 2.17 9.52
CA LYS A 26 6.53 1.67 10.05
C LYS A 26 6.56 0.16 10.29
N TYR A 27 5.46 -0.42 10.80
CA TYR A 27 5.40 -1.83 11.18
C TYR A 27 4.29 -2.57 10.44
N ILE A 28 4.35 -2.52 9.11
CA ILE A 28 3.35 -3.12 8.23
C ILE A 28 3.45 -4.65 8.31
N SER A 29 2.49 -5.28 8.98
CA SER A 29 2.32 -6.72 8.95
C SER A 29 0.85 -7.09 9.13
N CYS A 30 0.47 -8.25 8.60
CA CYS A 30 -0.88 -8.80 8.80
C CYS A 30 -1.20 -9.03 10.28
N VAL A 31 -0.17 -9.29 11.12
CA VAL A 31 -0.32 -9.50 12.56
C VAL A 31 -0.60 -8.18 13.24
N ARG A 32 0.10 -7.12 12.83
CA ARG A 32 -0.11 -5.77 13.33
C ARG A 32 -1.54 -5.29 13.05
N LEU A 33 -2.03 -5.48 11.83
CA LEU A 33 -3.42 -5.16 11.48
C LEU A 33 -4.42 -5.92 12.35
N ALA A 34 -4.22 -7.23 12.53
CA ALA A 34 -5.06 -8.06 13.39
C ALA A 34 -5.09 -7.57 14.84
N GLN A 35 -3.92 -7.18 15.39
CA GLN A 35 -3.79 -6.63 16.74
C GLN A 35 -4.53 -5.29 16.90
N ILE A 36 -4.44 -4.39 15.92
CA ILE A 36 -5.09 -3.07 15.97
C ILE A 36 -6.62 -3.23 15.92
N MET A 37 -7.12 -4.12 15.05
CA MET A 37 -8.56 -4.31 14.87
C MET A 37 -9.19 -5.13 16.00
N GLY A 38 -8.43 -6.04 16.63
CA GLY A 38 -8.87 -6.86 17.78
C GLY A 38 -9.92 -7.93 17.46
N ASN A 39 -10.78 -7.69 16.46
CA ASN A 39 -11.81 -8.60 15.97
C ASN A 39 -11.41 -9.34 14.68
N LEU A 40 -10.22 -9.08 14.15
CA LEU A 40 -9.76 -9.56 12.86
C LEU A 40 -8.54 -10.47 13.06
N SER A 41 -8.54 -11.64 12.43
CA SER A 41 -7.39 -12.55 12.49
C SER A 41 -6.37 -12.25 11.40
N HIS A 42 -5.09 -12.47 11.68
CA HIS A 42 -4.01 -12.40 10.69
C HIS A 42 -4.32 -13.25 9.45
N ASP A 43 -4.89 -14.43 9.64
CA ASP A 43 -5.31 -15.32 8.56
C ASP A 43 -6.40 -14.72 7.67
N SER A 44 -7.31 -13.94 8.24
CA SER A 44 -8.28 -13.18 7.46
C SER A 44 -7.60 -12.13 6.58
N VAL A 45 -6.56 -11.44 7.08
CA VAL A 45 -5.79 -10.49 6.26
C VAL A 45 -5.07 -11.22 5.14
N ASN A 46 -4.42 -12.35 5.45
CA ASN A 46 -3.74 -13.16 4.46
C ASN A 46 -4.70 -13.63 3.38
N ARG A 47 -5.84 -14.24 3.73
CA ARG A 47 -6.84 -14.66 2.74
C ARG A 47 -7.31 -13.49 1.89
N PHE A 48 -7.50 -12.31 2.48
CA PHE A 48 -7.84 -11.10 1.73
C PHE A 48 -6.77 -10.76 0.67
N LEU A 49 -5.48 -10.72 1.05
CA LEU A 49 -4.36 -10.40 0.16
C LEU A 49 -4.10 -11.47 -0.90
N TRP A 50 -4.23 -12.76 -0.53
CA TRP A 50 -4.01 -13.89 -1.44
C TRP A 50 -5.18 -14.12 -2.41
N ARG A 51 -6.36 -13.58 -2.12
CA ARG A 51 -7.56 -13.80 -2.95
C ARG A 51 -7.37 -13.27 -4.36
N GLU A 52 -6.81 -12.07 -4.48
CA GLU A 52 -6.70 -11.32 -5.73
C GLU A 52 -5.36 -10.60 -5.84
N ASN A 53 -4.99 -10.20 -7.06
CA ASN A 53 -3.76 -9.48 -7.31
C ASN A 53 -3.96 -7.98 -7.09
N TYR A 54 -3.80 -7.51 -5.85
CA TYR A 54 -3.89 -6.08 -5.52
C TYR A 54 -2.72 -5.31 -6.09
N THR A 55 -3.01 -4.19 -6.72
CA THR A 55 -2.04 -3.24 -7.27
C THR A 55 -2.11 -1.92 -6.52
N SER A 56 -1.07 -1.09 -6.64
CA SER A 56 -1.07 0.26 -6.08
C SER A 56 -2.23 1.12 -6.63
N LYS A 57 -2.68 0.84 -7.87
CA LYS A 57 -3.84 1.50 -8.46
C LYS A 57 -5.12 1.20 -7.69
N ASP A 58 -5.29 -0.03 -7.20
CA ASP A 58 -6.50 -0.40 -6.43
C ASP A 58 -6.58 0.37 -5.11
N LEU A 59 -5.43 0.59 -4.45
CA LEU A 59 -5.35 1.40 -3.24
C LEU A 59 -5.65 2.88 -3.54
N PHE A 60 -5.13 3.41 -4.65
CA PHE A 60 -5.39 4.78 -5.05
C PHE A 60 -6.86 4.99 -5.42
N ASP A 61 -7.45 4.10 -6.23
CA ASP A 61 -8.85 4.19 -6.65
C ASP A 61 -9.81 4.16 -5.44
N GLU A 62 -9.44 3.49 -4.34
CA GLU A 62 -10.22 3.45 -3.08
C GLU A 62 -10.25 4.82 -2.37
N VAL A 63 -9.14 5.57 -2.40
CA VAL A 63 -9.03 6.87 -1.71
C VAL A 63 -9.27 8.07 -2.63
N ALA A 64 -9.17 7.89 -3.95
CA ALA A 64 -9.32 8.95 -4.94
C ALA A 64 -10.61 9.77 -4.78
N PRO A 65 -11.78 9.20 -4.44
CA PRO A 65 -12.99 9.99 -4.20
C PRO A 65 -12.90 10.96 -3.02
N GLN A 66 -11.90 10.82 -2.15
CA GLN A 66 -11.67 11.66 -0.97
C GLN A 66 -10.61 12.75 -1.22
N ILE A 67 -10.04 12.81 -2.43
CA ILE A 67 -8.95 13.71 -2.81
C ILE A 67 -9.47 14.64 -3.92
N GLU A 68 -9.16 15.92 -3.81
CA GLU A 68 -9.35 16.85 -4.93
C GLU A 68 -8.26 16.60 -5.96
N LEU A 69 -8.65 16.16 -7.15
CA LEU A 69 -7.74 15.82 -8.24
C LEU A 69 -7.61 16.95 -9.27
N GLU A 70 -8.50 17.95 -9.23
CA GLU A 70 -8.45 19.10 -10.12
C GLU A 70 -7.78 20.31 -9.46
N GLY A 71 -6.63 20.72 -10.02
CA GLY A 71 -5.81 21.79 -9.46
C GLY A 71 -4.97 21.34 -8.26
N GLY A 72 -3.88 22.06 -7.98
CA GLY A 72 -2.99 21.72 -6.88
C GLY A 72 -1.59 22.31 -7.02
N THR A 73 -0.82 22.24 -5.93
CA THR A 73 0.61 22.58 -5.93
C THR A 73 1.40 21.30 -5.68
N ILE A 74 2.35 21.01 -6.56
CA ILE A 74 3.28 19.90 -6.37
C ILE A 74 4.39 20.37 -5.41
N SER A 75 4.53 19.67 -4.29
CA SER A 75 5.67 19.80 -3.39
C SER A 75 6.45 18.50 -3.47
N THR A 76 7.65 18.55 -4.06
CA THR A 76 8.53 17.39 -4.19
C THR A 76 9.53 17.39 -3.03
N ASP A 77 9.63 16.27 -2.32
CA ASP A 77 10.60 16.06 -1.25
C ASP A 77 11.59 14.97 -1.67
N ASP A 78 12.89 15.25 -1.54
CA ASP A 78 13.97 14.30 -1.88
C ASP A 78 14.32 13.46 -0.65
N MET A 79 13.43 12.52 -0.29
CA MET A 79 13.74 11.53 0.74
C MET A 79 14.47 10.33 0.13
N VAL A 80 15.74 10.14 0.50
CA VAL A 80 16.46 8.89 0.26
C VAL A 80 16.01 7.86 1.30
N ILE A 81 15.17 6.91 0.87
CA ILE A 81 14.85 5.72 1.67
C ILE A 81 15.83 4.60 1.27
N ASP A 82 16.58 4.10 2.25
CA ASP A 82 17.37 2.89 2.09
C ASP A 82 16.45 1.70 1.86
N LYS A 83 16.58 1.07 0.69
CA LYS A 83 15.84 -0.14 0.32
C LYS A 83 16.82 -1.31 0.18
N PRO A 84 17.27 -1.92 1.30
CA PRO A 84 18.32 -2.94 1.30
C PRO A 84 17.98 -4.20 0.50
N TYR A 85 16.69 -4.41 0.19
CA TYR A 85 16.20 -5.53 -0.61
C TYR A 85 15.60 -5.10 -1.95
N SER A 86 15.81 -3.84 -2.37
CA SER A 86 15.39 -3.41 -3.71
C SER A 86 16.24 -4.08 -4.77
N HIS A 87 15.62 -4.41 -5.91
CA HIS A 87 16.35 -4.89 -7.08
C HIS A 87 17.11 -3.71 -7.70
N PRO A 88 18.45 -3.70 -7.70
CA PRO A 88 19.23 -2.57 -8.21
C PRO A 88 18.92 -2.27 -9.68
N ALA A 89 18.65 -3.30 -10.48
CA ALA A 89 18.24 -3.17 -11.89
C ALA A 89 16.93 -2.38 -12.10
N LYS A 90 16.12 -2.19 -11.06
CA LYS A 90 14.90 -1.36 -11.13
C LYS A 90 15.12 0.08 -10.65
N ALA A 91 16.34 0.41 -10.23
CA ALA A 91 16.75 1.71 -9.75
C ALA A 91 17.95 2.26 -10.53
N GLU A 92 18.18 1.76 -11.76
CA GLU A 92 19.34 2.10 -12.60
C GLU A 92 19.48 3.62 -12.88
N LEU A 93 18.38 4.37 -12.82
CA LEU A 93 18.37 5.82 -13.00
C LEU A 93 18.58 6.61 -11.69
N ILE A 94 18.74 5.93 -10.56
CA ILE A 94 18.94 6.52 -9.23
C ILE A 94 20.38 6.21 -8.83
N ASP A 95 21.30 7.14 -9.10
CA ASP A 95 22.71 7.02 -8.77
C ASP A 95 23.27 8.36 -8.26
N TYR A 96 24.40 8.33 -7.56
CA TYR A 96 25.09 9.52 -7.09
C TYR A 96 25.92 10.13 -8.22
N PHE A 97 25.39 11.17 -8.85
CA PHE A 97 26.13 11.97 -9.82
C PHE A 97 26.88 13.07 -9.09
N TYR A 98 28.18 12.86 -8.90
CA TYR A 98 29.07 13.92 -8.43
C TYR A 98 29.49 14.79 -9.62
N TRP A 99 29.17 16.08 -9.54
CA TRP A 99 29.63 17.06 -10.52
C TRP A 99 30.94 17.67 -10.06
N TRP A 100 32.05 17.21 -10.65
CA TRP A 100 33.34 17.90 -10.69
C TRP A 100 34.02 17.67 -12.05
#